data_AF-F9GCA8-F1
#
_entry.id   AF-F9GCA8-F1
#
_cell.length_a   1.000
_cell.length_b   1.000
_cell.length_c   1.000
_cell.angle_alpha   90.00
_cell.angle_beta   90.00
_cell.angle_gamma   90.00
#
_symmetry.space_group_name_H-M   'P 1'
#
loop_
_entity.id
_entity.type
_entity.pdbx_description
1 polymer ?
#
loop_
_entity_poly.entity_id
_entity_poly.type
_entity_poly.pdbx_seq_one_letter_code
_entity_poly.pdbx_strand_id
1 'polypeptide(L)'
;MNTPPILEEIQVINAYDDKSFIKEEHSHRLWPDDPTRALVLPAENDRVTNFEPFHVKTRNFHINTLPPTPLQLFHLFLPISLVEEWVSYTKIWISWLKRNEVIDSWTSPMGKTSRLRHWEGTTTSEVLRPEHSIFKFMPYWKFQLIHRHLRPFDPSKIDETAPLPEVFQAAEKWSDLLQAVSLSLFLPGSHLAVDEGMVRYTGKSNETTVIKGKPTPLGFKI
;
A
#
# COMPACT_ATOMS: atom_id res chain seq x y z
N MET A 1 -9.82 -23.54 -15.84
CA MET A 1 -9.14 -23.95 -14.59
C MET A 1 -9.93 -23.33 -13.47
N ASN A 2 -10.50 -24.17 -12.60
CA ASN A 2 -11.50 -23.74 -11.62
C ASN A 2 -10.83 -22.96 -10.48
N THR A 3 -11.27 -21.73 -10.28
CA THR A 3 -10.94 -20.88 -9.14
C THR A 3 -11.28 -21.63 -7.85
N PRO A 4 -10.41 -21.65 -6.83
CA PRO A 4 -10.74 -22.29 -5.56
C PRO A 4 -11.96 -21.58 -4.92
N PRO A 5 -12.92 -22.33 -4.34
CA PRO A 5 -14.21 -21.82 -3.85
C PRO A 5 -14.10 -20.85 -2.66
N ILE A 6 -12.90 -20.64 -2.12
CA ILE A 6 -12.63 -19.80 -0.94
C ILE A 6 -12.80 -18.30 -1.25
N LEU A 7 -12.70 -17.89 -2.51
CA LEU A 7 -12.75 -16.47 -2.90
C LEU A 7 -14.18 -15.90 -3.01
N GLU A 8 -15.21 -16.74 -3.19
CA GLU A 8 -16.59 -16.26 -3.34
C GLU A 8 -17.33 -16.05 -2.00
N GLU A 9 -16.83 -16.61 -0.91
CA GLU A 9 -17.51 -16.59 0.40
C GLU A 9 -17.00 -15.56 1.40
N ILE A 10 -15.91 -14.84 1.11
CA ILE A 10 -15.44 -13.77 2.01
C ILE A 10 -16.24 -12.50 1.72
N GLN A 11 -17.43 -12.40 2.30
CA GLN A 11 -18.07 -11.10 2.52
C GLN A 11 -17.17 -10.31 3.48
N VAL A 12 -16.37 -9.40 2.92
CA VAL A 12 -15.59 -8.42 3.68
C VAL A 12 -16.58 -7.47 4.36
N ILE A 13 -16.96 -7.78 5.60
CA ILE A 13 -17.65 -6.84 6.49
C ILE A 13 -16.59 -6.07 7.25
N ASN A 14 -15.75 -5.32 6.54
CA ASN A 14 -15.04 -4.19 7.14
C ASN A 14 -15.81 -2.95 6.72
N ALA A 15 -16.75 -2.52 7.56
CA ALA A 15 -17.33 -1.19 7.43
C ALA A 15 -16.18 -0.19 7.63
N TYR A 16 -15.67 0.31 6.52
CA TYR A 16 -14.62 1.32 6.47
C TYR A 16 -15.02 2.52 7.34
N ASP A 17 -14.26 2.81 8.39
CA ASP A 17 -14.51 3.98 9.23
C ASP A 17 -13.88 5.23 8.61
N ASP A 18 -14.66 5.89 7.75
CA ASP A 18 -14.30 7.12 7.04
C ASP A 18 -14.09 8.33 7.97
N LYS A 19 -14.36 8.20 9.28
CA LYS A 19 -14.17 9.27 10.26
C LYS A 19 -12.75 9.32 10.85
N SER A 20 -11.92 8.33 10.53
CA SER A 20 -10.57 8.20 11.09
C SER A 20 -9.51 9.08 10.38
N PHE A 21 -9.82 9.59 9.19
CA PHE A 21 -8.92 10.51 8.48
C PHE A 21 -9.00 11.92 9.06
N ILE A 22 -7.84 12.49 9.37
CA ILE A 22 -7.72 13.86 9.86
C ILE A 22 -7.99 14.83 8.70
N LYS A 23 -9.27 15.21 8.51
CA LYS A 23 -9.67 16.24 7.55
C LYS A 23 -9.25 17.62 8.07
N GLU A 24 -8.83 18.51 7.16
CA GLU A 24 -8.38 19.87 7.47
C GLU A 24 -9.44 20.68 8.23
N GLU A 25 -10.71 20.46 7.90
CA GLU A 25 -11.88 21.09 8.52
C GLU A 25 -12.12 20.66 9.99
N HIS A 26 -11.62 19.49 10.40
CA HIS A 26 -11.74 18.93 11.75
C HIS A 26 -10.36 18.77 12.41
N SER A 27 -9.38 19.61 12.11
CA SER A 27 -8.06 19.52 12.71
C SER A 27 -7.36 20.86 12.87
N HIS A 28 -6.58 21.01 13.95
CA HIS A 28 -5.76 22.19 14.18
C HIS A 28 -4.27 21.82 14.13
N ARG A 29 -3.44 22.74 13.65
CA ARG A 29 -1.98 22.56 13.74
C ARG A 29 -1.55 22.67 15.19
N LEU A 30 -0.76 21.70 15.65
CA LEU A 30 -0.24 21.70 17.02
C LEU A 30 0.83 22.78 17.22
N TRP A 31 1.60 23.10 16.19
CA TRP A 31 2.63 24.14 16.24
C TRP A 31 2.65 24.96 14.94
N PRO A 32 3.04 26.25 14.99
CA PRO A 32 3.05 27.13 13.81
C PRO A 32 3.91 26.60 12.64
N ASP A 33 5.03 25.95 12.97
CA ASP A 33 6.04 25.47 12.02
C ASP A 33 6.05 23.94 11.86
N ASP A 34 5.06 23.23 12.41
CA ASP A 34 4.96 21.77 12.37
C ASP A 34 3.71 21.34 11.59
N PRO A 35 3.82 20.50 10.55
CA PRO A 35 2.66 19.99 9.83
C PRO A 35 1.81 19.02 10.65
N THR A 36 2.23 18.64 11.87
CA THR A 36 1.46 17.78 12.76
C THR A 36 0.13 18.45 13.13
N ARG A 37 -0.98 17.85 12.68
CA ARG A 37 -2.34 18.28 13.02
C ARG A 37 -2.94 17.33 14.05
N ALA A 38 -3.64 17.90 15.03
CA ALA A 38 -4.47 17.15 15.94
C ALA A 38 -5.92 17.22 15.49
N LEU A 39 -6.59 16.08 15.52
CA LEU A 39 -8.02 15.95 15.23
C LEU A 39 -8.82 16.72 16.30
N VAL A 40 -9.67 17.63 15.85
CA VAL A 40 -10.65 18.40 16.63
C VAL A 40 -12.00 17.73 16.41
N LEU A 41 -12.23 16.64 17.13
CA LEU A 41 -13.58 16.11 17.28
C LEU A 41 -14.28 16.89 18.40
N PRO A 42 -15.58 17.21 18.25
CA PRO A 42 -16.37 17.66 19.39
C PRO A 42 -16.23 16.61 20.50
N ALA A 43 -16.12 17.06 21.75
CA ALA A 43 -16.14 16.15 22.88
C ALA A 43 -17.41 15.29 22.78
N GLU A 44 -17.24 13.99 22.72
CA GLU A 44 -18.36 13.06 22.73
C GLU A 44 -19.20 13.34 23.99
N ASN A 45 -20.52 13.54 23.82
CA ASN A 45 -21.40 13.90 24.93
C ASN A 45 -21.46 12.79 25.99
N ASP A 46 -21.19 11.55 25.58
CA ASP A 46 -21.22 10.35 26.41
C ASP A 46 -19.84 10.04 27.02
N ARG A 47 -19.18 11.08 27.54
CA ARG A 47 -17.97 10.90 28.37
C ARG A 47 -18.35 10.24 29.69
N VAL A 48 -18.45 8.92 29.68
CA VAL A 48 -18.56 8.12 30.89
C VAL A 48 -17.25 8.28 31.66
N THR A 49 -17.31 8.75 32.90
CA THR A 49 -16.14 8.94 33.79
C THR A 49 -15.53 7.61 34.25
N ASN A 50 -16.20 6.50 33.96
CA ASN A 50 -15.81 5.15 34.32
C ASN A 50 -15.39 4.39 33.06
N PHE A 51 -14.12 4.00 33.00
CA PHE A 51 -13.66 3.03 32.01
C PHE A 51 -14.14 1.64 32.45
N GLU A 52 -15.10 1.06 31.73
CA GLU A 52 -15.42 -0.36 31.86
C GLU A 52 -14.54 -1.15 30.88
N PRO A 53 -13.59 -1.96 31.36
CA PRO A 53 -12.75 -2.75 30.49
C PRO A 53 -13.60 -3.70 29.65
N PHE A 54 -13.38 -3.70 28.34
CA PHE A 54 -14.00 -4.69 27.46
C PHE A 54 -13.55 -6.09 27.88
N HIS A 55 -14.47 -6.90 28.42
CA HIS A 55 -14.14 -8.21 28.97
C HIS A 55 -13.96 -9.24 27.85
N VAL A 56 -12.73 -9.38 27.35
CA VAL A 56 -12.38 -10.36 26.33
C VAL A 56 -12.17 -11.72 27.00
N LYS A 57 -13.00 -12.71 26.66
CA LYS A 57 -12.76 -14.10 27.09
C LYS A 57 -11.39 -14.57 26.61
N THR A 58 -10.61 -15.19 27.50
CA THR A 58 -9.32 -15.77 27.14
C THR A 58 -9.50 -16.87 26.10
N ARG A 59 -8.86 -16.71 24.94
CA ARG A 59 -8.80 -17.67 23.84
C ARG A 59 -7.37 -17.75 23.31
N ASN A 60 -6.96 -18.95 22.97
CA ASN A 60 -5.71 -19.18 22.24
C ASN A 60 -5.87 -18.74 20.79
N PHE A 61 -4.75 -18.36 20.15
CA PHE A 61 -4.77 -18.15 18.71
C PHE A 61 -4.95 -19.49 17.99
N HIS A 62 -5.47 -19.42 16.77
CA HIS A 62 -5.63 -20.58 15.91
C HIS A 62 -5.12 -20.25 14.51
N ILE A 63 -4.33 -21.16 13.94
CA ILE A 63 -3.88 -21.08 12.55
C ILE A 63 -4.69 -22.14 11.80
N ASN A 64 -5.44 -21.69 10.79
CA ASN A 64 -6.20 -22.58 9.93
C ASN A 64 -5.25 -23.42 9.05
N THR A 65 -5.77 -24.48 8.43
CA THR A 65 -4.98 -25.36 7.56
C THR A 65 -4.32 -24.57 6.44
N LEU A 66 -2.98 -24.51 6.45
CA LEU A 66 -2.19 -23.81 5.45
C LEU A 66 -2.04 -24.65 4.17
N PRO A 67 -1.87 -24.01 3.00
CA PRO A 67 -1.50 -24.72 1.78
C PRO A 67 -0.18 -25.49 1.94
N PRO A 68 0.00 -26.63 1.25
CA PRO A 68 1.14 -27.53 1.45
C PRO A 68 2.46 -26.95 0.93
N THR A 69 2.45 -25.84 0.19
CA THR A 69 3.67 -25.21 -0.33
C THR A 69 3.70 -23.70 -0.06
N PRO A 70 4.89 -23.11 0.16
CA PRO A 70 5.04 -21.66 0.30
C PRO A 70 4.53 -20.88 -0.91
N LEU A 71 4.68 -21.41 -2.12
CA LEU A 71 4.20 -20.77 -3.34
C LEU A 71 2.66 -20.70 -3.37
N GLN A 72 1.97 -21.76 -2.95
CA GLN A 72 0.50 -21.73 -2.88
C GLN A 72 0.02 -20.78 -1.79
N LEU A 73 0.71 -20.70 -0.65
CA LEU A 73 0.43 -19.70 0.38
C LEU A 73 0.61 -18.27 -0.17
N PHE A 74 1.70 -18.01 -0.90
CA PHE A 74 1.94 -16.72 -1.54
C PHE A 74 0.83 -16.35 -2.54
N HIS A 75 0.37 -17.31 -3.35
CA HIS A 75 -0.72 -17.08 -4.31
C HIS A 75 -2.06 -16.74 -3.66
N LEU A 76 -2.25 -17.01 -2.36
CA LEU A 76 -3.45 -16.51 -1.66
C LEU A 76 -3.40 -14.98 -1.53
N PHE A 77 -2.24 -14.42 -1.17
CA PHE A 77 -2.05 -12.97 -0.99
C PHE A 77 -1.82 -12.22 -2.31
N LEU A 78 -1.35 -12.91 -3.34
CA LEU A 78 -1.17 -12.36 -4.69
C LEU A 78 -1.65 -13.36 -5.76
N PRO A 79 -2.98 -13.48 -5.97
CA PRO A 79 -3.56 -14.35 -6.98
C PRO A 79 -3.13 -13.98 -8.39
N ILE A 80 -2.98 -14.98 -9.25
CA ILE A 80 -2.62 -14.76 -10.66
C ILE A 80 -3.65 -13.87 -11.36
N SER A 81 -4.94 -14.00 -11.03
CA SER A 81 -6.00 -13.14 -11.58
C SER A 81 -5.81 -11.66 -11.22
N LEU A 82 -5.38 -11.34 -10.01
CA LEU A 82 -5.07 -9.97 -9.61
C LEU A 82 -3.88 -9.41 -10.41
N VAL A 83 -2.86 -10.24 -10.63
CA VAL A 83 -1.69 -9.85 -11.46
C VAL A 83 -2.10 -9.65 -12.93
N GLU A 84 -3.00 -10.47 -13.45
CA GLU A 84 -3.54 -10.32 -14.82
C GLU A 84 -4.31 -9.00 -14.99
N GLU A 85 -5.07 -8.58 -13.98
CA GLU A 85 -5.70 -7.27 -13.95
C GLU A 85 -4.66 -6.13 -13.96
N TRP A 86 -3.62 -6.22 -13.13
CA TRP A 86 -2.54 -5.22 -13.11
C TRP A 86 -1.86 -5.10 -14.49
N VAL A 87 -1.67 -6.23 -15.17
CA VAL A 87 -1.18 -6.25 -16.56
C VAL A 87 -2.15 -5.53 -17.49
N SER A 88 -3.46 -5.75 -17.35
CA SER A 88 -4.49 -5.05 -18.13
C SER A 88 -4.47 -3.54 -17.90
N TYR A 89 -4.49 -3.10 -16.63
CA TYR A 89 -4.46 -1.69 -16.26
C TYR A 89 -3.19 -1.00 -16.75
N THR A 90 -2.05 -1.66 -16.61
CA THR A 90 -0.76 -1.15 -17.12
C THR A 90 -0.80 -0.98 -18.64
N LYS A 91 -1.40 -1.91 -19.38
CA LYS A 91 -1.56 -1.79 -20.85
C LYS A 91 -2.49 -0.64 -21.24
N ILE A 92 -3.60 -0.46 -20.53
CA ILE A 92 -4.53 0.67 -20.74
C ILE A 92 -3.79 1.99 -20.52
N TRP A 93 -3.06 2.10 -19.41
CA TRP A 93 -2.25 3.27 -19.07
C TRP A 93 -1.19 3.59 -20.13
N ILE A 94 -0.42 2.60 -20.57
CA ILE A 94 0.56 2.76 -21.66
C ILE A 94 -0.12 3.23 -22.95
N SER A 95 -1.28 2.67 -23.28
CA SER A 95 -2.03 3.04 -24.48
C SER A 95 -2.52 4.49 -24.41
N TRP A 96 -2.96 4.92 -23.23
CA TRP A 96 -3.32 6.31 -22.96
C TRP A 96 -2.10 7.25 -23.11
N LEU A 97 -0.95 6.90 -22.53
CA LEU A 97 0.28 7.69 -22.66
C LEU A 97 0.69 7.88 -24.13
N LYS A 98 0.64 6.80 -24.93
CA LYS A 98 0.98 6.84 -26.36
C LYS A 98 0.02 7.75 -27.14
N ARG A 99 -1.28 7.68 -26.86
CA ARG A 99 -2.29 8.50 -27.55
C ARG A 99 -2.13 9.99 -27.25
N ASN A 100 -1.71 10.32 -26.03
CA ASN A 100 -1.53 11.69 -25.59
C ASN A 100 -0.11 12.22 -25.85
N GLU A 101 0.71 11.49 -26.62
CA GLU A 101 2.10 11.84 -26.93
C GLU A 101 2.90 12.21 -25.68
N VAL A 102 2.62 11.55 -24.55
CA VAL A 102 3.33 11.83 -23.30
C VAL A 102 4.76 11.34 -23.48
N ILE A 103 5.64 12.28 -23.79
CA ILE A 103 7.07 12.09 -23.94
C ILE A 103 7.61 11.77 -22.56
N ASP A 104 8.12 10.56 -22.43
CA ASP A 104 8.79 10.15 -21.22
C ASP A 104 10.18 10.81 -21.13
N SER A 105 10.75 10.91 -19.94
CA SER A 105 12.09 11.51 -19.76
C SER A 105 13.24 10.74 -20.46
N TRP A 106 12.94 9.69 -21.23
CA TRP A 106 13.91 8.96 -22.06
C TRP A 106 13.98 9.48 -23.49
N THR A 107 12.95 10.20 -23.96
CA THR A 107 12.90 10.80 -25.30
C THR A 107 13.32 12.27 -25.32
N SER A 108 13.54 12.90 -24.15
CA SER A 108 14.12 14.24 -24.00
C SER A 108 15.41 14.21 -23.16
N PRO A 109 16.44 15.01 -23.47
CA PRO A 109 17.62 15.17 -22.61
C PRO A 109 17.20 15.66 -21.23
N MET A 110 17.77 15.09 -20.16
CA MET A 110 17.53 15.52 -18.78
C MET A 110 17.81 17.02 -18.61
N GLY A 111 16.85 17.76 -18.06
CA GLY A 111 17.05 19.16 -17.69
C GLY A 111 18.00 19.30 -16.49
N LYS A 112 18.68 20.45 -16.36
CA LYS A 112 19.63 20.76 -15.26
C LYS A 112 19.06 20.57 -13.84
N THR A 113 17.74 20.53 -13.69
CA THR A 113 17.02 20.39 -12.40
C THR A 113 16.51 18.98 -12.13
N SER A 114 16.61 18.06 -13.09
CA SER A 114 16.22 16.65 -12.92
C SER A 114 17.22 15.95 -12.00
N ARG A 115 16.86 15.75 -10.73
CA ARG A 115 17.64 14.93 -9.80
C ARG A 115 17.45 13.44 -10.08
N LEU A 116 17.99 12.97 -11.19
CA LEU A 116 18.44 11.59 -11.28
C LEU A 116 19.83 11.56 -10.66
N ARG A 117 20.07 10.65 -9.71
CA ARG A 117 21.45 10.33 -9.32
C ARG A 117 22.19 9.94 -10.59
N HIS A 118 23.42 10.42 -10.74
CA HIS A 118 24.29 9.98 -11.82
C HIS A 118 24.33 8.44 -11.79
N TRP A 119 24.07 7.79 -12.92
CA TRP A 119 24.19 6.34 -13.02
C TRP A 119 25.67 6.00 -12.82
N GLU A 120 26.00 5.48 -11.64
CA GLU A 120 27.26 4.78 -11.42
C GLU A 120 27.07 3.39 -12.03
N GLY A 121 27.79 3.13 -13.12
CA GLY A 121 27.72 1.85 -13.83
C GLY A 121 28.01 0.70 -12.88
N THR A 122 27.21 -0.36 -13.00
CA THR A 122 27.35 -1.57 -12.20
C THR A 122 28.76 -2.15 -12.39
N THR A 123 29.49 -2.34 -11.31
CA THR A 123 30.85 -2.89 -11.36
C THR A 123 30.80 -4.41 -11.55
N THR A 124 31.84 -4.99 -12.17
CA THR A 124 31.98 -6.45 -12.35
C THR A 124 31.86 -7.21 -11.03
N SER A 125 32.26 -6.58 -9.92
CA SER A 125 32.12 -7.06 -8.54
C SER A 125 30.66 -7.18 -8.05
N GLU A 126 29.75 -6.31 -8.51
CA GLU A 126 28.31 -6.33 -8.16
C GLU A 126 27.53 -7.35 -9.00
N VAL A 127 27.98 -7.63 -10.22
CA VAL A 127 27.38 -8.64 -11.13
C VAL A 127 27.79 -10.06 -10.76
N LEU A 128 28.94 -10.24 -10.09
CA LEU A 128 29.47 -11.56 -9.71
C LEU A 128 28.91 -12.12 -8.40
N ARG A 129 28.02 -11.39 -7.69
CA ARG A 129 27.38 -11.89 -6.45
C ARG A 129 25.89 -11.57 -6.23
N PRO A 130 25.00 -11.42 -7.24
CA PRO A 130 23.59 -11.66 -6.99
C PRO A 130 23.40 -13.18 -7.06
N GLU A 131 23.22 -13.84 -5.91
CA GLU A 131 22.79 -15.25 -5.86
C GLU A 131 21.50 -15.48 -6.69
N HIS A 132 20.77 -14.41 -7.00
CA HIS A 132 19.61 -14.37 -7.89
C HIS A 132 19.72 -13.25 -8.94
N SER A 133 20.44 -13.53 -10.04
CA SER A 133 20.52 -12.59 -11.17
C SER A 133 19.17 -12.44 -11.89
N ILE A 134 18.49 -11.31 -11.69
CA ILE A 134 17.24 -10.97 -12.39
C ILE A 134 17.41 -10.91 -13.91
N PHE A 135 18.64 -10.68 -14.40
CA PHE A 135 18.98 -10.65 -15.82
C PHE A 135 18.70 -11.98 -16.54
N LYS A 136 18.66 -13.09 -15.81
CA LYS A 136 18.24 -14.39 -16.35
C LYS A 136 16.77 -14.38 -16.80
N PHE A 137 15.93 -13.57 -16.15
CA PHE A 137 14.50 -13.49 -16.41
C PHE A 137 14.11 -12.29 -17.26
N MET A 138 14.83 -11.17 -17.12
CA MET A 138 14.46 -9.91 -17.76
C MET A 138 15.65 -8.96 -17.91
N PRO A 139 15.83 -8.30 -19.08
CA PRO A 139 16.85 -7.28 -19.23
C PRO A 139 16.52 -6.01 -18.42
N TYR A 140 17.55 -5.27 -18.00
CA TYR A 140 17.42 -4.08 -17.15
C TYR A 140 16.39 -3.06 -17.67
N TRP A 141 16.45 -2.72 -18.96
CA TRP A 141 15.56 -1.74 -19.57
C TRP A 141 14.09 -2.14 -19.44
N LYS A 142 13.78 -3.45 -19.54
CA LYS A 142 12.42 -3.97 -19.40
C LYS A 142 11.96 -3.90 -17.94
N PHE A 143 12.86 -4.16 -16.99
CA PHE A 143 12.58 -3.98 -15.56
C PHE A 143 12.26 -2.52 -15.24
N GLN A 144 13.07 -1.57 -15.74
CA GLN A 144 12.81 -0.14 -15.54
C GLN A 144 11.47 0.32 -16.12
N LEU A 145 11.11 -0.17 -17.31
CA LEU A 145 9.81 0.12 -17.92
C LEU A 145 8.65 -0.40 -17.06
N ILE A 146 8.74 -1.65 -16.59
CA ILE A 146 7.69 -2.22 -15.74
C ILE A 146 7.60 -1.47 -14.41
N HIS A 147 8.72 -1.23 -13.74
CA HIS A 147 8.77 -0.50 -12.47
C HIS A 147 8.11 0.89 -12.57
N ARG A 148 8.31 1.61 -13.69
CA ARG A 148 7.75 2.95 -13.87
C ARG A 148 6.27 2.97 -14.26
N HIS A 149 5.84 2.00 -15.06
CA HIS A 149 4.50 2.03 -15.66
C HIS A 149 3.51 1.07 -15.01
N LEU A 150 3.94 0.23 -14.07
CA LEU A 150 3.05 -0.65 -13.31
C LEU A 150 1.87 0.14 -12.74
N ARG A 151 0.67 -0.38 -12.96
CA ARG A 151 -0.57 0.11 -12.37
C ARG A 151 -1.27 -1.05 -11.67
N PRO A 152 -1.22 -1.12 -10.33
CA PRO A 152 -1.92 -2.13 -9.56
C PRO A 152 -3.43 -1.86 -9.39
N PHE A 153 -3.95 -0.83 -10.06
CA PHE A 153 -5.33 -0.36 -9.97
C PHE A 153 -5.83 0.10 -11.34
N ASP A 154 -7.15 0.18 -11.48
CA ASP A 154 -7.82 0.73 -12.65
C ASP A 154 -7.81 2.27 -12.59
N PRO A 155 -7.05 2.97 -13.46
CA PRO A 155 -6.95 4.43 -13.42
C PRO A 155 -8.27 5.13 -13.73
N SER A 156 -9.25 4.45 -14.35
CA SER A 156 -10.55 5.03 -14.67
C SER A 156 -11.53 5.04 -13.50
N LYS A 157 -11.19 4.34 -12.40
CA LYS A 157 -12.06 4.18 -11.22
C LYS A 157 -11.63 5.03 -10.03
N ILE A 158 -10.58 5.83 -10.18
CA ILE A 158 -10.23 6.81 -9.16
C ILE A 158 -11.34 7.85 -9.08
N ASP A 159 -11.89 8.00 -7.89
CA ASP A 159 -12.87 9.04 -7.57
C ASP A 159 -12.18 10.14 -6.78
N GLU A 160 -11.91 11.27 -7.44
CA GLU A 160 -11.30 12.45 -6.80
C GLU A 160 -12.21 13.08 -5.73
N THR A 161 -13.50 12.77 -5.74
CA THR A 161 -14.48 13.28 -4.76
C THR A 161 -14.67 12.33 -3.58
N ALA A 162 -14.14 11.10 -3.67
CA ALA A 162 -14.21 10.15 -2.59
C ALA A 162 -13.40 10.65 -1.38
N PRO A 163 -13.86 10.35 -0.15
CA PRO A 163 -13.16 10.79 1.04
C PRO A 163 -11.83 10.07 1.24
N LEU A 164 -11.65 8.90 0.62
CA LEU A 164 -10.39 8.17 0.60
C LEU A 164 -9.42 8.76 -0.43
N PRO A 165 -8.19 9.17 -0.06
CA PRO A 165 -7.22 9.69 -1.02
C PRO A 165 -6.86 8.72 -2.15
N GLU A 166 -6.57 9.28 -3.35
CA GLU A 166 -6.21 8.52 -4.56
C GLU A 166 -5.15 7.44 -4.31
N VAL A 167 -4.10 7.76 -3.54
CA VAL A 167 -2.99 6.84 -3.28
C VAL A 167 -3.41 5.58 -2.54
N PHE A 168 -4.47 5.65 -1.73
CA PHE A 168 -5.02 4.53 -1.01
C PHE A 168 -6.09 3.80 -1.82
N GLN A 169 -6.93 4.53 -2.58
CA GLN A 169 -7.82 3.91 -3.58
C GLN A 169 -7.04 3.01 -4.55
N ALA A 170 -5.85 3.48 -4.96
CA ALA A 170 -4.93 2.74 -5.83
C ALA A 170 -4.38 1.43 -5.22
N ALA A 171 -4.47 1.25 -3.90
CA ALA A 171 -4.02 0.06 -3.19
C ALA A 171 -5.16 -0.74 -2.55
N GLU A 172 -6.37 -0.18 -2.50
CA GLU A 172 -7.53 -0.67 -1.73
C GLU A 172 -7.83 -2.14 -2.03
N LYS A 173 -8.05 -2.48 -3.31
CA LYS A 173 -8.36 -3.86 -3.72
C LYS A 173 -7.32 -4.88 -3.22
N TRP A 174 -6.04 -4.53 -3.27
CA TRP A 174 -4.99 -5.44 -2.80
C TRP A 174 -4.92 -5.47 -1.28
N SER A 175 -5.08 -4.32 -0.62
CA SER A 175 -5.17 -4.22 0.85
C SER A 175 -6.30 -5.07 1.41
N ASP A 176 -7.48 -4.99 0.83
CA ASP A 176 -8.65 -5.78 1.24
C ASP A 176 -8.40 -7.27 1.11
N LEU A 177 -7.76 -7.68 0.01
CA LEU A 177 -7.38 -9.07 -0.19
C LEU A 177 -6.36 -9.53 0.85
N LEU A 178 -5.33 -8.72 1.14
CA LEU A 178 -4.33 -9.05 2.17
C LEU A 178 -5.00 -9.26 3.52
N GLN A 179 -5.89 -8.35 3.92
CA GLN A 179 -6.63 -8.44 5.18
C GLN A 179 -7.55 -9.66 5.21
N ALA A 180 -8.33 -9.89 4.14
CA ALA A 180 -9.24 -11.03 4.01
C ALA A 180 -8.50 -12.38 4.12
N VAL A 181 -7.36 -12.51 3.43
CA VAL A 181 -6.53 -13.72 3.46
C VAL A 181 -5.87 -13.89 4.83
N SER A 182 -5.37 -12.81 5.44
CA SER A 182 -4.83 -12.87 6.81
C SER A 182 -5.88 -13.37 7.80
N LEU A 183 -7.11 -12.88 7.73
CA LEU A 183 -8.22 -13.30 8.59
C LEU A 183 -8.66 -14.75 8.32
N SER A 184 -8.58 -15.22 7.07
CA SER A 184 -8.93 -16.60 6.73
C SER A 184 -7.85 -17.61 7.14
N LEU A 185 -6.60 -17.19 7.34
CA LEU A 185 -5.52 -18.06 7.76
C LEU A 185 -5.25 -18.04 9.27
N PHE A 186 -5.54 -16.92 9.93
CA PHE A 186 -5.18 -16.71 11.32
C PHE A 186 -6.32 -16.10 12.12
N LEU A 187 -6.76 -16.82 13.16
CA LEU A 187 -7.64 -16.29 14.19
C LEU A 187 -6.80 -15.83 15.40
N PRO A 188 -6.77 -14.54 15.71
CA PRO A 188 -5.99 -14.04 16.84
C PRO A 188 -6.53 -14.51 18.19
N GLY A 189 -5.61 -14.73 19.13
CA GLY A 189 -5.92 -14.98 20.54
C GLY A 189 -6.42 -13.73 21.26
N SER A 190 -6.46 -13.77 22.60
CA SER A 190 -6.91 -12.60 23.40
C SER A 190 -5.85 -11.52 23.60
N HIS A 191 -4.58 -11.84 23.38
CA HIS A 191 -3.49 -10.88 23.53
C HIS A 191 -3.18 -10.26 22.17
N LEU A 192 -3.73 -9.08 21.95
CA LEU A 192 -3.50 -8.26 20.75
C LEU A 192 -2.68 -7.05 21.13
N ALA A 193 -1.73 -6.69 20.26
CA ALA A 193 -1.01 -5.43 20.32
C ALA A 193 -1.37 -4.64 19.06
N VAL A 194 -1.68 -3.36 19.25
CA VAL A 194 -1.94 -2.41 18.17
C VAL A 194 -0.92 -1.28 18.34
N ASP A 195 -0.14 -1.05 17.30
CA ASP A 195 0.84 0.02 17.25
C ASP A 195 0.88 0.56 15.80
N GLU A 196 1.40 1.77 15.65
CA GLU A 196 1.56 2.43 14.36
C GLU A 196 2.78 1.92 13.60
N GLY A 197 2.57 1.62 12.31
CA GLY A 197 3.61 1.34 11.34
C GLY A 197 4.00 2.58 10.55
N MET A 198 5.27 2.68 10.16
CA MET A 198 5.75 3.74 9.25
C MET A 198 6.39 3.14 8.01
N VAL A 199 5.85 3.46 6.83
CA VAL A 199 6.44 3.14 5.54
C VAL A 199 7.10 4.39 4.98
N ARG A 200 8.44 4.34 4.86
CA ARG A 200 9.22 5.48 4.35
C ARG A 200 8.76 5.89 2.96
N TYR A 201 8.44 7.17 2.80
CA TYR A 201 8.21 7.76 1.49
C TYR A 201 8.64 9.22 1.50
N THR A 202 9.51 9.60 0.56
CA THR A 202 10.06 10.97 0.47
C THR A 202 9.64 11.67 -0.83
N GLY A 203 8.75 11.07 -1.60
CA GLY A 203 8.15 11.69 -2.78
C GLY A 203 7.12 12.75 -2.38
N LYS A 204 6.62 13.50 -3.36
CA LYS A 204 5.52 14.43 -3.13
C LYS A 204 4.23 13.64 -2.93
N SER A 205 3.63 13.74 -1.75
CA SER A 205 2.29 13.23 -1.45
C SER A 205 1.72 14.01 -0.26
N ASN A 206 0.45 14.40 -0.36
CA ASN A 206 -0.25 15.10 0.71
C ASN A 206 -0.59 14.16 1.89
N GLU A 207 -0.55 12.84 1.65
CA GLU A 207 -0.91 11.80 2.63
C GLU A 207 0.28 11.30 3.46
N THR A 208 1.45 11.93 3.31
CA THR A 208 2.62 11.63 4.15
C THR A 208 2.59 12.43 5.44
N THR A 209 3.09 11.81 6.51
CA THR A 209 3.20 12.44 7.82
C THR A 209 4.64 12.45 8.31
N VAL A 210 4.95 13.40 9.20
CA VAL A 210 6.24 13.47 9.88
C VAL A 210 6.06 13.06 11.35
N ILE A 211 6.70 11.97 11.77
CA ILE A 211 6.73 11.52 13.17
C ILE A 211 8.15 11.66 13.71
N LYS A 212 8.35 12.66 14.56
CA LYS A 212 9.64 12.91 15.23
C LYS A 212 10.00 11.73 16.14
N GLY A 213 11.27 11.34 16.16
CA GLY A 213 11.78 10.27 17.02
C GLY A 213 11.68 8.85 16.46
N LYS A 214 10.97 8.63 15.33
CA LYS A 214 11.01 7.34 14.61
C LYS A 214 12.27 7.26 13.72
N PRO A 215 12.86 6.06 13.50
CA PRO A 215 14.00 5.88 12.59
C PRO A 215 13.71 6.37 11.16
N THR A 216 12.45 6.25 10.75
CA THR A 216 11.92 6.78 9.50
C THR A 216 10.91 7.87 9.85
N PRO A 217 11.33 9.13 9.92
CA PRO A 217 10.46 10.20 10.41
C PRO A 217 9.46 10.69 9.37
N LEU A 218 9.65 10.43 8.06
CA LEU A 218 8.75 10.89 7.00
C LEU A 218 8.26 9.70 6.17
N GLY A 219 6.93 9.56 6.04
CA GLY A 219 6.32 8.50 5.24
C GLY A 219 4.82 8.35 5.44
N PHE A 220 4.29 7.22 4.96
CA PHE A 220 2.91 6.81 5.22
C PHE A 220 2.83 6.15 6.60
N LYS A 221 1.88 6.60 7.40
CA LYS A 221 1.52 5.95 8.66
C LYS A 221 0.46 4.88 8.36
N ILE A 222 0.65 3.68 8.90
CA ILE A 222 -0.27 2.53 8.77
C ILE A 222 -0.72 2.13 10.17
#